data_AF-A0A7C5F188-F1
#
_entry.id   AF-A0A7C5F188-F1
#
_cell.length_a   1.000
_cell.length_b   1.000
_cell.length_c   1.000
_cell.angle_alpha   90.00
_cell.angle_beta   90.00
_cell.angle_gamma   90.00
#
_symmetry.space_group_name_H-M   'P 1'
#
loop_
_entity.id
_entity.type
_entity.pdbx_description
1 polymer ?
#
loop_
_entity_poly.entity_id
_entity_poly.type
_entity_poly.pdbx_seq_one_letter_code
_entity_poly.pdbx_strand_id
1 'polypeptide(L)'
;SAVGWPLAVILKYADAVTAGQSAEAEWMAILLWPSVAYLVVQFIESWILTPWLQRHSTDMSAATILIVVFLGGAVGGLFGLIFAIPVAACFKILIEEFIKPRWLRWVREA
;
A
#
# COMPACT_ATOMS: atom_id res chain seq x y z
N SER A 1 -0.15 -6.42 -8.56
CA SER A 1 0.15 -5.56 -9.74
C SER A 1 -0.95 -5.66 -10.78
N ALA A 2 -1.53 -4.53 -11.20
CA ALA A 2 -2.63 -4.41 -12.16
C ALA A 2 -2.37 -5.05 -13.55
N VAL A 3 -1.14 -5.51 -13.81
CA VAL A 3 -0.72 -6.18 -15.05
C VAL A 3 -1.15 -7.65 -15.09
N GLY A 4 -1.45 -8.28 -13.95
CA GLY A 4 -1.79 -9.71 -13.90
C GLY A 4 -3.15 -10.05 -14.54
N TRP A 5 -4.15 -9.18 -14.33
CA TRP A 5 -5.48 -9.35 -14.92
C TRP A 5 -5.50 -9.28 -16.46
N PRO A 6 -4.95 -8.24 -17.12
CA PRO A 6 -4.97 -8.18 -18.57
C PRO A 6 -4.13 -9.30 -19.21
N LEU A 7 -3.03 -9.72 -18.58
CA LEU A 7 -2.23 -10.85 -19.05
C LEU A 7 -3.04 -12.16 -19.03
N ALA A 8 -3.76 -12.44 -17.95
CA ALA A 8 -4.59 -13.64 -17.82
C ALA A 8 -5.73 -13.67 -18.85
N VAL A 9 -6.35 -12.52 -19.12
CA VAL A 9 -7.39 -12.38 -20.16
C VAL A 9 -6.80 -12.63 -21.56
N ILE A 10 -5.62 -12.08 -21.85
CA ILE A 10 -4.93 -12.27 -23.13
C ILE A 10 -4.53 -13.74 -23.34
N LEU A 11 -3.96 -14.39 -22.32
CA LEU A 11 -3.57 -15.81 -22.41
C LEU A 11 -4.78 -16.71 -22.63
N LYS A 12 -5.88 -16.47 -21.92
CA LYS A 12 -7.10 -17.27 -22.09
C LYS A 12 -7.78 -17.02 -23.43
N TYR A 13 -7.72 -15.79 -23.94
CA TYR A 13 -8.16 -15.47 -25.30
C TYR A 13 -7.30 -16.17 -26.36
N ALA A 14 -5.98 -16.21 -26.19
CA ALA A 14 -5.08 -16.94 -27.08
C ALA A 14 -5.37 -18.45 -27.10
N ASP A 15 -5.67 -19.05 -25.94
CA ASP A 15 -6.06 -20.46 -25.83
C ASP A 15 -7.38 -20.76 -26.58
N ALA A 16 -8.40 -19.92 -26.40
CA ALA A 16 -9.68 -20.04 -27.10
C ALA A 16 -9.53 -19.94 -28.64
N VAL A 17 -8.65 -19.06 -29.11
CA VAL A 17 -8.34 -18.92 -30.55
C VAL A 17 -7.60 -20.15 -31.10
N THR A 18 -6.74 -20.76 -30.30
CA THR A 18 -5.92 -21.92 -30.72
C THR A 18 -6.71 -23.23 -30.67
N ALA A 19 -7.69 -23.35 -29.77
CA ALA A 19 -8.54 -24.52 -29.61
C ALA A 19 -9.67 -24.65 -30.66
N GLY A 20 -9.88 -23.63 -31.51
CA GLY A 20 -10.88 -23.67 -32.59
C GLY A 20 -12.34 -23.74 -32.13
N GLN A 21 -12.63 -23.43 -30.86
CA GLN A 21 -13.98 -23.42 -30.29
C GLN A 21 -14.69 -22.08 -30.54
N SER A 22 -15.98 -22.14 -30.89
CA SER A 22 -16.81 -20.97 -31.24
C SER A 22 -17.01 -20.03 -30.05
N ALA A 23 -16.58 -18.78 -30.20
CA ALA A 23 -16.41 -17.77 -29.15
C ALA A 23 -17.69 -17.27 -28.44
N GLU A 24 -18.89 -17.70 -28.86
CA GLU A 24 -20.15 -17.09 -28.40
C GLU A 24 -20.55 -17.47 -26.97
N ALA A 25 -20.12 -18.64 -26.47
CA ALA A 25 -20.35 -19.06 -25.08
C ALA A 25 -19.15 -18.77 -24.14
N GLU A 26 -17.97 -18.52 -24.71
CA GLU A 26 -16.72 -18.47 -23.95
C GLU A 26 -16.30 -17.07 -23.49
N TRP A 27 -16.74 -15.99 -24.13
CA TRP A 27 -16.35 -14.62 -23.76
C TRP A 27 -16.64 -14.29 -22.28
N MET A 28 -17.78 -14.76 -21.79
CA MET A 28 -18.19 -14.60 -20.40
C MET A 28 -17.23 -15.36 -19.47
N ALA A 29 -16.87 -16.59 -19.81
CA ALA A 29 -15.92 -17.38 -19.04
C ALA A 29 -14.50 -16.79 -19.11
N ILE A 30 -14.10 -16.25 -20.27
CA ILE A 30 -12.78 -15.65 -20.53
C ILE A 30 -12.53 -14.46 -19.59
N LEU A 31 -13.56 -13.66 -19.34
CA LEU A 31 -13.47 -12.52 -18.45
C LEU A 31 -13.79 -12.87 -16.99
N LEU A 32 -14.84 -13.66 -16.71
CA LEU A 32 -15.28 -13.91 -15.33
C LEU A 32 -14.23 -14.63 -14.50
N TRP A 33 -13.64 -15.73 -15.00
CA TRP A 33 -12.75 -16.53 -14.16
C TRP A 33 -11.48 -15.80 -13.72
N PRO A 34 -10.72 -15.17 -14.64
CA PRO A 34 -9.56 -14.37 -14.26
C PRO A 34 -9.93 -13.18 -13.38
N SER A 35 -11.08 -12.53 -13.63
CA SER A 35 -11.53 -11.39 -12.82
C SER A 35 -11.84 -11.79 -11.39
N VAL A 36 -12.55 -12.90 -11.18
CA VAL A 36 -12.89 -13.39 -9.84
C VAL A 36 -11.62 -13.79 -9.09
N ALA A 37 -10.71 -14.54 -9.73
CA ALA A 37 -9.44 -14.91 -9.12
C ALA A 37 -8.60 -13.68 -8.74
N TYR A 38 -8.50 -12.70 -9.65
CA TYR A 38 -7.79 -11.45 -9.38
C TYR A 38 -8.42 -10.66 -8.24
N LEU A 39 -9.75 -10.55 -8.18
CA LEU A 39 -10.46 -9.87 -7.11
C LEU A 39 -10.21 -10.51 -5.74
N VAL A 40 -10.21 -11.85 -5.67
CA VAL A 40 -9.91 -12.55 -4.41
C VAL A 40 -8.49 -12.25 -3.93
N VAL A 41 -7.51 -12.33 -4.83
CA VAL A 41 -6.11 -12.00 -4.51
C VAL A 41 -6.00 -10.54 -4.08
N GLN A 42 -6.62 -9.61 -4.82
CA GLN A 42 -6.60 -8.18 -4.51
C GLN A 42 -7.26 -7.86 -3.17
N PHE A 43 -8.34 -8.56 -2.83
CA PHE A 43 -8.99 -8.43 -1.52
C PHE A 43 -8.04 -8.84 -0.41
N ILE A 44 -7.39 -10.00 -0.53
CA ILE A 44 -6.42 -10.49 0.46
C ILE A 44 -5.23 -9.53 0.56
N GLU A 45 -4.70 -9.06 -0.58
CA GLU A 45 -3.59 -8.13 -0.61
C GLU A 45 -3.95 -6.80 0.07
N SER A 46 -5.10 -6.22 -0.26
CA SER A 46 -5.49 -4.90 0.23
C SER A 46 -5.96 -4.91 1.68
N TRP A 47 -6.66 -5.96 2.12
CA TRP A 47 -7.28 -6.01 3.44
C TRP A 47 -6.38 -6.63 4.51
N ILE A 48 -5.44 -7.50 4.12
CA ILE A 48 -4.65 -8.27 5.08
C ILE A 48 -3.16 -7.98 4.91
N LEU A 49 -2.60 -8.24 3.72
CA LEU A 49 -1.15 -8.09 3.52
C LEU A 49 -0.72 -6.64 3.65
N THR A 50 -1.43 -5.71 2.99
CA THR A 50 -1.12 -4.28 3.02
C THR A 50 -1.10 -3.73 4.45
N PRO A 51 -2.16 -3.88 5.27
CA PRO A 51 -2.12 -3.41 6.64
C PRO A 51 -1.13 -4.18 7.51
N TRP A 52 -0.95 -5.49 7.30
CA TRP A 52 0.05 -6.26 8.06
C TRP A 52 1.47 -5.77 7.81
N LEU A 53 1.80 -5.48 6.55
CA LEU A 53 3.10 -4.97 6.13
C LEU A 53 3.30 -3.51 6.58
N GLN A 54 2.26 -2.68 6.48
CA GLN A 54 2.29 -1.26 6.87
C GLN A 54 2.21 -1.03 8.39
N ARG A 55 1.79 -2.03 9.17
CA ARG A 55 1.63 -1.92 10.63
C ARG A 55 2.90 -1.53 11.38
N HIS A 56 4.08 -1.87 10.85
CA HIS A 56 5.34 -1.56 11.50
C HIS A 56 5.78 -0.09 11.32
N SER A 57 5.20 0.62 10.35
CA SER A 57 5.76 1.88 9.84
C SER A 57 5.05 3.14 10.35
N THR A 58 3.91 3.04 11.03
CA THR A 58 3.09 4.23 11.32
C THR A 58 2.41 4.19 12.67
N ASP A 59 3.17 3.86 13.72
CA ASP A 59 2.69 4.01 15.10
C ASP A 59 2.76 5.49 15.54
N MET A 60 2.10 6.38 14.79
CA MET A 60 1.93 7.78 15.20
C MET A 60 0.60 7.87 15.94
N SER A 61 0.67 8.20 17.22
CA SER A 61 -0.56 8.40 18.01
C SER A 61 -1.41 9.50 17.36
N ALA A 62 -2.74 9.36 17.42
CA ALA A 62 -3.67 10.36 16.89
C ALA A 62 -3.40 11.76 17.48
N ALA A 63 -2.97 11.82 18.75
CA ALA A 63 -2.54 13.07 19.39
C ALA A 63 -1.34 13.72 18.71
N THR A 64 -0.32 12.93 18.33
CA THR A 64 0.86 13.43 17.60
C THR A 64 0.47 13.99 16.23
N ILE A 65 -0.41 13.29 15.51
CA ILE A 65 -0.90 13.75 14.20
C ILE A 65 -1.62 15.09 14.36
N LEU A 66 -2.50 15.23 15.36
CA LEU A 66 -3.20 16.50 15.62
C LEU A 66 -2.21 17.62 15.94
N ILE A 67 -1.24 17.41 16.83
CA ILE A 67 -0.24 18.41 17.19
C ILE A 67 0.53 18.87 15.95
N VAL A 68 1.03 17.94 15.14
CA VAL A 68 1.77 18.25 13.92
C VAL A 68 0.88 19.00 12.93
N VAL A 69 -0.36 18.58 12.74
CA VAL A 69 -1.28 19.21 11.78
C VAL A 69 -1.62 20.64 12.20
N PHE A 70 -1.87 20.88 13.48
CA PHE A 70 -2.07 22.24 14.00
C PHE A 70 -0.81 23.08 13.88
N LEU A 71 0.36 22.52 14.20
CA LEU A 71 1.63 23.24 14.11
C LEU A 71 2.00 23.56 12.65
N GLY A 72 1.83 22.59 11.75
CA GLY A 72 2.00 22.75 10.31
C GLY A 72 1.03 23.78 9.75
N GLY A 73 -0.24 23.70 10.12
CA GLY A 73 -1.26 24.69 9.75
C GLY A 73 -0.94 26.10 10.25
N ALA A 74 -0.40 26.24 11.45
CA ALA A 74 0.00 27.54 12.01
C ALA A 74 1.22 28.14 11.30
N VAL A 75 2.21 27.32 10.91
CA VAL A 75 3.45 27.79 10.28
C VAL A 75 3.31 27.98 8.77
N GLY A 76 2.58 27.09 8.10
CA GLY A 76 2.49 27.03 6.62
C GLY A 76 1.08 27.22 6.06
N GLY A 77 0.09 27.57 6.90
CA GLY A 77 -1.30 27.74 6.47
C GLY A 77 -1.87 26.47 5.84
N LEU A 78 -2.57 26.63 4.71
CA LEU A 78 -3.16 25.50 3.98
C LEU A 78 -2.11 24.49 3.48
N PHE A 79 -0.96 24.96 3.01
CA PHE A 79 0.11 24.08 2.56
C PHE A 79 0.70 23.28 3.73
N GLY A 80 0.85 23.92 4.89
CA GLY A 80 1.29 23.24 6.10
C GLY A 80 0.32 22.16 6.58
N LEU A 81 -0.98 22.33 6.40
CA LEU A 81 -2.00 21.32 6.66
C LEU A 81 -1.88 20.10 5.73
N ILE A 82 -1.70 20.30 4.42
CA ILE A 82 -1.59 19.23 3.43
C ILE A 82 -0.29 18.43 3.63
N PHE A 83 0.82 19.10 3.88
CA PHE A 83 2.13 18.46 4.03
C PHE A 83 2.47 18.03 5.45
N ALA A 84 1.65 18.37 6.46
CA ALA A 84 1.92 18.05 7.86
C ALA A 84 2.22 16.55 8.09
N ILE A 85 1.38 15.67 7.54
CA ILE A 85 1.48 14.22 7.75
C ILE A 85 2.76 13.64 7.13
N PRO A 86 3.05 13.83 5.82
CA PRO A 86 4.28 13.28 5.23
C PRO A 86 5.55 13.86 5.87
N VAL A 87 5.57 15.16 6.20
CA VAL A 87 6.74 15.77 6.86
C VAL A 87 6.97 15.19 8.25
N ALA A 88 5.91 15.01 9.05
CA ALA A 88 6.05 14.37 10.36
C ALA A 88 6.46 12.90 10.30
N ALA A 89 5.98 12.16 9.30
CA ALA A 89 6.43 10.79 9.07
C ALA A 89 7.94 10.75 8.79
N CYS A 90 8.44 11.61 7.90
CA CYS A 90 9.87 11.74 7.62
C CYS A 90 10.68 12.09 8.87
N PHE A 91 10.20 13.06 9.67
CA PHE A 91 10.85 13.46 10.92
C PHE A 91 10.92 12.32 11.94
N LYS A 92 9.83 11.56 12.10
CA LYS A 92 9.77 10.41 12.99
C LYS A 92 10.81 9.35 12.59
N ILE A 93 10.84 8.98 11.31
CA ILE A 93 11.79 7.99 10.78
C ILE A 93 13.24 8.45 11.04
N LEU A 94 13.54 9.72 10.77
CA LEU A 94 14.88 10.27 11.01
C LEU A 94 15.30 10.14 12.48
N ILE A 95 14.39 10.41 13.42
CA ILE A 95 14.63 10.27 14.86
C ILE A 95 14.83 8.80 15.25
N GLU A 96 13.97 7.90 14.78
CA GLU A 96 14.06 6.47 15.10
C GLU A 96 15.34 5.83 14.56
N GLU A 97 15.79 6.24 13.37
CA GLU A 97 16.98 5.69 12.73
C GLU A 97 18.28 6.26 13.31
N PHE A 98 18.35 7.56 13.64
CA PHE A 98 19.60 8.18 14.09
C PHE A 98 19.77 8.23 15.61
N ILE A 99 18.70 8.44 16.38
CA ILE A 99 18.79 8.72 17.82
C ILE A 99 18.67 7.43 18.64
N LYS A 100 17.74 6.53 18.27
CA LYS A 100 17.50 5.26 18.98
C LYS A 100 18.73 4.35 19.07
N PRO A 101 19.52 4.10 18.00
CA PRO A 101 20.70 3.23 18.11
C PRO A 101 21.84 3.87 18.91
N ARG A 102 21.87 5.21 19.04
CA ARG A 102 22.91 5.90 19.80
C ARG A 102 22.67 5.82 21.31
N TRP A 103 21.41 5.94 21.74
CA TRP A 103 21.02 5.81 23.15
C TRP A 103 21.19 4.39 23.69
N LEU A 104 20.85 3.37 22.89
CA LEU A 104 20.97 1.97 23.30
C LEU A 104 22.42 1.49 23.50
N ARG A 105 23.41 2.20 22.91
CA ARG A 105 24.83 1.93 23.15
C ARG A 105 25.28 2.45 24.50
N TRP A 106 24.86 3.65 24.88
CA TRP A 106 25.22 4.27 26.16
C TRP A 106 24.71 3.48 27.37
N VAL A 107 23.49 2.94 27.31
CA VAL A 107 22.91 2.16 28.42
C VAL A 107 23.52 0.75 28.54
N ARG A 108 24.17 0.25 27.48
CA ARG A 108 24.81 -1.07 27.49
C ARG A 108 26.28 -1.02 27.94
N GLU A 109 26.86 0.17 27.91
CA GLU A 109 28.25 0.46 28.33
C GLU A 109 28.32 1.08 29.74
N ALA A 110 27.19 1.40 30.37
CA ALA A 110 27.05 1.89 31.74
C ALA A 110 26.54 0.78 32.67
#